data_AF-A0A730I5J6-F1
#
_entry.id   AF-A0A730I5J6-F1
#
_cell.length_a   1.000
_cell.length_b   1.000
_cell.length_c   1.000
_cell.angle_alpha   90.00
_cell.angle_beta   90.00
_cell.angle_gamma   90.00
#
_symmetry.space_group_name_H-M   'P 1'
#
loop_
_entity.id
_entity.type
_entity.pdbx_description
1 polymer ?
#
loop_
_entity_poly.entity_id
_entity_poly.type
_entity_poly.pdbx_seq_one_letter_code
_entity_poly.pdbx_strand_id
1 'polypeptide(L)'
;MNHLMVDLETMGNGPYAPVISIGAVFFDLKTGETGEDFSVNISLESSMRYRARPDASTILWWMEQGEDARKSLTNDTQELSTALSWLSDFIAKHANPK
;
A
#
# COMPACT_ATOMS: atom_id res chain seq x y z
N MET A 1 18.35 -2.65 -9.95
CA MET A 1 17.19 -2.07 -10.66
C MET A 1 16.93 -0.69 -10.07
N ASN A 2 16.60 0.32 -10.88
CA ASN A 2 16.50 1.70 -10.41
C ASN A 2 15.06 2.24 -10.37
N HIS A 3 14.10 1.51 -10.92
CA HIS A 3 12.69 1.90 -10.94
C HIS A 3 11.92 1.07 -9.94
N LEU A 4 11.04 1.73 -9.19
CA LEU A 4 10.13 1.13 -8.24
C LEU A 4 8.71 1.49 -8.65
N MET A 5 7.87 0.49 -8.87
CA MET A 5 6.44 0.67 -9.01
C MET A 5 5.83 0.58 -7.61
N VAL A 6 4.88 1.45 -7.31
CA VAL A 6 4.12 1.43 -6.06
C VAL A 6 2.64 1.40 -6.43
N ASP A 7 1.90 0.53 -5.77
CA ASP A 7 0.45 0.43 -5.85
C ASP A 7 -0.15 0.63 -4.46
N LEU A 8 -1.27 1.35 -4.40
CA LEU A 8 -1.93 1.71 -3.14
C LEU A 8 -3.39 1.33 -3.19
N GLU A 9 -3.82 0.58 -2.18
CA GLU A 9 -5.24 0.47 -1.87
C GLU A 9 -5.62 1.52 -0.83
N THR A 10 -6.76 2.15 -1.04
CA THR A 10 -7.19 3.29 -0.23
C THR A 10 -8.68 3.25 0.07
N MET A 11 -9.07 3.96 1.13
CA MET A 11 -10.47 4.14 1.53
C MET A 11 -11.04 5.49 1.05
N GLY A 12 -10.56 6.02 -0.06
CA GLY A 12 -10.99 7.29 -0.66
C GLY A 12 -10.23 7.58 -1.96
N ASN A 13 -10.59 8.61 -2.71
CA ASN A 13 -9.89 9.00 -3.95
C ASN A 13 -9.14 10.34 -3.84
N GLY A 14 -9.28 11.03 -2.71
CA GLY A 14 -8.60 12.30 -2.43
C GLY A 14 -7.22 12.14 -1.78
N PRO A 15 -6.45 13.23 -1.66
CA PRO A 15 -5.11 13.23 -1.06
C PRO A 15 -5.09 12.92 0.45
N TYR A 16 -6.25 12.89 1.09
CA TYR A 16 -6.41 12.53 2.50
C TYR A 16 -6.99 11.12 2.70
N ALA A 17 -7.13 10.33 1.63
CA ALA A 17 -7.65 8.98 1.72
C ALA A 17 -6.76 8.11 2.63
N PRO A 18 -7.35 7.32 3.56
CA PRO A 18 -6.59 6.36 4.34
C PRO A 18 -5.97 5.31 3.42
N VAL A 19 -4.67 5.07 3.53
CA VAL A 19 -3.99 3.95 2.87
C VAL A 19 -4.24 2.70 3.69
N ILE A 20 -4.66 1.63 3.02
CA ILE A 20 -5.01 0.34 3.66
C ILE A 20 -4.17 -0.82 3.13
N SER A 21 -3.45 -0.64 2.03
CA SER A 21 -2.41 -1.55 1.58
C SER A 21 -1.36 -0.81 0.74
N ILE A 22 -0.13 -1.31 0.76
CA ILE A 22 0.95 -0.86 -0.12
C ILE A 22 1.57 -2.09 -0.77
N GLY A 23 1.57 -2.10 -2.10
CA GLY A 23 2.40 -2.99 -2.91
C GLY A 23 3.56 -2.21 -3.53
N ALA A 24 4.73 -2.81 -3.62
CA ALA A 24 5.85 -2.23 -4.34
C ALA A 24 6.69 -3.31 -5.03
N VAL A 25 7.22 -3.01 -6.22
CA VAL A 25 8.09 -3.95 -6.94
C VAL A 25 9.16 -3.19 -7.73
N PHE A 26 10.40 -3.63 -7.59
CA PHE A 26 11.49 -3.12 -8.42
C PHE A 26 11.38 -3.69 -9.83
N PHE A 27 11.72 -2.87 -10.83
CA PHE A 27 11.68 -3.31 -12.22
C PHE A 27 12.71 -2.60 -13.10
N ASP A 28 12.95 -3.17 -14.28
CA ASP A 28 13.78 -2.58 -15.33
C ASP A 28 12.91 -2.12 -16.51
N LEU A 29 12.97 -0.83 -16.84
CA LEU A 29 12.18 -0.23 -17.93
C LEU A 29 12.56 -0.74 -19.32
N LYS A 30 13.78 -1.24 -19.52
CA LYS A 30 14.28 -1.69 -20.82
C LYS A 30 13.95 -3.15 -21.07
N THR A 31 14.10 -4.00 -20.05
CA THR A 31 13.86 -5.44 -20.18
C THR A 31 12.43 -5.83 -19.83
N GLY A 32 11.75 -5.03 -19.01
CA GLY A 32 10.43 -5.37 -18.45
C GLY A 32 10.49 -6.40 -17.33
N GLU A 33 11.69 -6.80 -16.89
CA GLU A 33 11.86 -7.75 -15.79
C GLU A 33 11.55 -7.09 -14.45
N THR A 34 10.83 -7.83 -13.60
CA THR A 34 10.61 -7.48 -12.20
C THR A 34 11.69 -8.09 -11.31
N GLY A 35 11.95 -7.43 -10.19
CA GLY A 35 12.85 -7.90 -9.13
C GLY A 35 12.09 -8.10 -7.83
N GLU A 36 12.76 -7.74 -6.74
CA GLU A 36 12.24 -7.85 -5.37
C GLU A 36 10.93 -7.07 -5.23
N ASP A 37 9.98 -7.68 -4.53
CA ASP A 37 8.66 -7.16 -4.25
C ASP A 37 8.42 -7.00 -2.74
N PHE A 38 7.42 -6.19 -2.43
CA PHE A 38 6.99 -5.85 -1.08
C PHE A 38 5.48 -5.70 -1.06
N SER A 39 4.84 -6.25 -0.04
CA SER A 39 3.43 -6.01 0.24
C SER A 39 3.18 -5.89 1.74
N VAL A 40 2.29 -4.99 2.12
CA VAL A 40 1.86 -4.83 3.51
C VAL A 40 0.44 -4.30 3.57
N ASN A 41 -0.40 -4.94 4.39
CA ASN A 41 -1.71 -4.41 4.74
C ASN A 41 -1.58 -3.46 5.93
N ILE A 42 -2.38 -2.39 5.91
CA ILE A 42 -2.33 -1.33 6.88
C ILE A 42 -3.69 -1.22 7.56
N SER A 43 -3.66 -1.13 8.89
CA SER A 43 -4.87 -0.92 9.69
C SER A 43 -5.54 0.39 9.28
N LEU A 44 -6.78 0.32 8.81
CA LEU A 44 -7.60 1.49 8.50
C LEU A 44 -7.68 2.44 9.71
N GLU A 45 -7.82 1.89 10.92
CA GLU A 45 -7.87 2.67 12.15
C GLU A 45 -6.56 3.44 12.38
N SER A 46 -5.41 2.78 12.18
CA SER A 46 -4.10 3.41 12.27
C SER A 46 -3.96 4.55 11.26
N SER A 47 -4.33 4.31 10.00
CA SER A 47 -4.29 5.36 8.97
C SER A 47 -5.18 6.56 9.32
N MET A 48 -6.38 6.32 9.84
CA MET A 48 -7.30 7.40 10.24
C MET A 48 -6.81 8.20 11.45
N ARG A 49 -6.00 7.63 12.36
CA ARG A 49 -5.38 8.37 13.49
C ARG A 49 -4.49 9.53 13.00
N TYR A 50 -3.94 9.43 11.79
CA TYR A 50 -3.17 10.51 11.15
C TYR A 50 -4.05 11.50 10.36
N ARG A 51 -5.32 11.67 10.76
CA ARG A 51 -6.30 12.59 10.17
C ARG A 51 -6.72 12.26 8.73
N ALA A 52 -6.40 11.06 8.25
CA ALA A 52 -6.93 10.56 6.99
C ALA A 52 -8.46 10.43 7.06
N ARG A 53 -9.13 10.68 5.94
CA ARG A 53 -10.60 10.76 5.86
C ARG A 53 -11.09 9.88 4.71
N PRO A 54 -11.89 8.84 4.99
CA PRO A 54 -12.43 8.01 3.93
C PRO A 54 -13.58 8.70 3.21
N ASP A 55 -13.84 8.27 1.99
CA ASP A 55 -15.01 8.69 1.20
C ASP A 55 -16.13 7.66 1.32
N ALA A 56 -17.35 8.12 1.58
CA ALA A 56 -18.50 7.22 1.70
C ALA A 56 -18.71 6.37 0.43
N SER A 57 -18.50 6.95 -0.76
CA SER A 57 -18.58 6.22 -2.03
C SER A 57 -17.56 5.09 -2.13
N THR A 58 -16.35 5.28 -1.62
CA THR A 58 -15.30 4.26 -1.66
C THR A 58 -15.56 3.15 -0.65
N ILE A 59 -16.08 3.48 0.53
CA ILE A 59 -16.54 2.48 1.50
C ILE A 59 -17.63 1.59 0.88
N LEU A 60 -18.65 2.21 0.26
CA LEU A 60 -19.73 1.46 -0.38
C LEU A 60 -19.20 0.57 -1.53
N TRP A 61 -18.28 1.10 -2.33
CA TRP A 61 -17.62 0.32 -3.37
C TRP A 61 -16.88 -0.91 -2.81
N TRP A 62 -16.15 -0.76 -1.69
CA TRP A 62 -15.48 -1.88 -1.01
C TRP A 62 -16.47 -2.92 -0.47
N MET A 63 -17.64 -2.51 0.00
CA MET A 63 -18.69 -3.42 0.48
C MET A 63 -19.27 -4.30 -0.63
N GLU A 64 -19.21 -3.83 -1.88
CA GLU A 64 -19.66 -4.56 -3.07
C GLU A 64 -18.61 -5.57 -3.59
N GLN A 65 -17.38 -5.54 -3.07
CA GLN A 65 -16.32 -6.45 -3.51
C GLN A 65 -16.49 -7.87 -2.96
N GLY A 66 -15.83 -8.82 -3.63
CA GLY A 66 -15.79 -10.22 -3.22
C GLY A 66 -15.28 -10.42 -1.79
N GLU A 67 -15.60 -11.57 -1.19
CA GLU A 67 -15.24 -11.87 0.20
C GLU A 67 -13.73 -11.80 0.45
N ASP A 68 -12.92 -12.30 -0.47
CA ASP A 68 -11.45 -12.27 -0.34
C ASP A 68 -10.90 -10.85 -0.35
N ALA A 69 -11.42 -9.99 -1.24
CA ALA A 69 -11.05 -8.58 -1.31
C ALA A 69 -11.48 -7.80 -0.06
N ARG A 70 -12.60 -8.17 0.56
CA ARG A 70 -13.03 -7.56 1.84
C ARG A 70 -12.21 -8.08 3.02
N LYS A 71 -11.84 -9.36 3.03
CA LYS A 71 -11.00 -9.96 4.08
C LYS A 71 -9.59 -9.40 4.06
N SER A 72 -9.02 -9.16 2.88
CA SER A 72 -7.67 -8.61 2.74
C SER A 72 -7.52 -7.26 3.45
N LEU A 73 -8.59 -6.46 3.55
CA LEU A 73 -8.61 -5.18 4.27
C LEU A 73 -8.31 -5.31 5.77
N THR A 74 -8.53 -6.49 6.35
CA THR A 74 -8.45 -6.74 7.80
C THR A 74 -7.45 -7.82 8.18
N ASN A 75 -6.86 -8.52 7.21
CA ASN A 75 -5.93 -9.60 7.47
C ASN A 75 -4.50 -9.09 7.64
N ASP A 76 -3.81 -9.56 8.69
CA ASP A 76 -2.39 -9.32 8.99
C ASP A 76 -1.95 -7.84 8.90
N THR A 77 -2.84 -6.94 9.30
CA THR A 77 -2.62 -5.49 9.18
C THR A 77 -1.56 -4.96 10.14
N GLN A 78 -0.80 -3.97 9.70
CA GLN A 78 0.19 -3.26 10.50
C GLN A 78 -0.22 -1.81 10.79
N GLU A 79 0.44 -1.20 11.77
CA GLU A 79 0.37 0.24 11.99
C GLU A 79 0.97 1.01 10.81
N LEU A 80 0.38 2.15 10.42
CA LEU A 80 0.81 2.95 9.27
C LEU A 80 2.30 3.32 9.37
N SER A 81 2.75 3.77 10.55
CA SER A 81 4.16 4.13 10.77
C SER A 81 5.10 2.94 10.59
N THR A 82 4.70 1.75 11.01
CA THR A 82 5.49 0.52 10.86
C THR A 82 5.57 0.12 9.39
N ALA A 83 4.44 0.12 8.67
CA ALA A 83 4.39 -0.19 7.25
C ALA A 83 5.27 0.75 6.41
N LEU A 84 5.23 2.06 6.71
CA LEU A 84 6.08 3.05 6.03
C LEU A 84 7.58 2.86 6.37
N SER A 85 7.90 2.48 7.61
CA SER A 85 9.28 2.14 7.99
C SER A 85 9.78 0.92 7.21
N TRP A 86 8.98 -0.13 7.10
CA TRP A 86 9.34 -1.33 6.35
C TRP A 86 9.50 -1.07 4.86
N LEU A 87 8.62 -0.26 4.26
CA LEU A 87 8.78 0.17 2.87
C LEU A 87 10.10 0.94 2.69
N SER A 88 10.41 1.86 3.62
CA SER A 88 11.68 2.61 3.59
C SER A 88 12.89 1.67 3.67
N ASP A 89 12.87 0.68 4.56
CA ASP A 89 13.94 -0.29 4.72
C ASP A 89 14.09 -1.19 3.48
N PHE A 90 12.97 -1.64 2.91
CA PHE A 90 12.93 -2.37 1.66
C PHE A 90 13.57 -1.56 0.52
N ILE A 91 13.18 -0.30 0.35
CA ILE A 91 13.76 0.58 -0.65
C ILE A 91 15.26 0.76 -0.41
N ALA A 92 15.68 1.05 0.83
CA ALA A 92 17.09 1.27 1.16
C ALA A 92 17.96 0.03 0.91
N LYS A 93 17.43 -1.18 1.16
CA LYS A 93 18.13 -2.44 0.97
C LYS A 93 18.32 -2.81 -0.50
N HIS A 94 17.35 -2.49 -1.35
CA HIS A 94 17.27 -2.98 -2.73
C HIS A 94 17.52 -1.91 -3.80
N ALA A 95 17.45 -0.63 -3.45
CA ALA A 95 17.83 0.45 -4.34
C ALA A 95 19.35 0.44 -4.57
N ASN A 96 19.75 0.62 -5.83
CA ASN A 96 21.16 0.81 -6.15
C ASN A 96 21.65 2.13 -5.52
N PRO A 97 22.77 2.12 -4.77
CA PRO A 97 23.41 3.35 -4.30
C PRO A 97 23.74 4.25 -5.50
N LYS A 98 23.50 5.55 -5.36
CA LYS A 98 23.95 6.56 -6.33
C LYS A 98 25.46 6.78 -6.23
#